data_AF-A2ERJ7-F1
#
_entry.id   AF-A2ERJ7-F1
#
_cell.length_a   1.000
_cell.length_b   1.000
_cell.length_c   1.000
_cell.angle_alpha   90.00
_cell.angle_beta   90.00
_cell.angle_gamma   90.00
#
_symmetry.space_group_name_H-M   'P 1'
#
loop_
_entity.id
_entity.type
_entity.pdbx_description
1 polymer ?
#
loop_
_entity_poly.entity_id
_entity_poly.type
_entity_poly.pdbx_seq_one_letter_code
_entity_poly.pdbx_strand_id
1 'polypeptide(L)'
;MEPDWKAIARNISDYVDNDTFLSSRSPQQIAKVLSYAQLTPCEFASLFTNLSNYHGKAEILMMLSRAHLKEFTTQEEAAEISETISSILGIHVLDSLFSFYQNRPHANSTNTLTIRELTGRVTIIENVDLNWRTEDLKTAIQNKIGMPPDQQRLIFAGKQLEDGKTLREYSIQHGSSLHLITRLRGGKPVIYLYPKEEIDAKVSIKINDGDFSFTYPSFDEENTWNVKAFPSGEIVHRGKKMRYLFWETLFYPNLNMDKGFIIKGEECVSFFEDKLKSMNLNDTEICDFVTFWCPKLCGYKYVKICFQFQNFDEMCPMNVEPKPDNINRVFFAALPLDNPCDIEPQELPTFKRDGFTVIEWGGTIVTSENL
;
A
#
# COMPACT_ATOMS: atom_id res chain seq x y z
N MET A 1 43.17 -23.57 37.39
CA MET A 1 43.32 -22.96 36.05
C MET A 1 41.93 -22.97 35.42
N GLU A 2 41.38 -21.82 35.01
CA GLU A 2 40.07 -21.84 34.34
C GLU A 2 40.19 -22.61 33.00
N PRO A 3 39.24 -23.49 32.67
CA PRO A 3 39.18 -24.13 31.36
C PRO A 3 39.08 -23.09 30.23
N ASP A 4 39.65 -23.39 29.06
CA ASP A 4 39.43 -22.60 27.85
C ASP A 4 38.02 -22.87 27.31
N TRP A 5 37.07 -22.05 27.74
CA TRP A 5 35.66 -22.15 27.38
C TRP A 5 35.40 -22.01 25.87
N LYS A 6 36.25 -21.28 25.14
CA LYS A 6 36.11 -21.12 23.69
C LYS A 6 36.60 -22.37 22.96
N ALA A 7 37.67 -23.00 23.44
CA ALA A 7 38.15 -24.26 22.90
C ALA A 7 37.13 -25.39 23.10
N ILE A 8 36.49 -25.44 24.27
CA ILE A 8 35.41 -26.39 24.55
C ILE A 8 34.20 -26.13 23.62
N ALA A 9 33.79 -24.87 23.48
CA ALA A 9 32.65 -24.51 22.63
C ALA A 9 32.85 -24.84 21.13
N ARG A 10 34.08 -24.72 20.61
CA ARG A 10 34.40 -25.11 19.22
C ARG A 10 34.33 -26.62 18.99
N ASN A 11 34.57 -27.42 20.02
CA ASN A 11 34.57 -28.88 19.96
C ASN A 11 33.40 -29.44 20.79
N ILE A 12 32.29 -28.72 20.87
CA ILE A 12 31.18 -29.03 21.78
C ILE A 12 30.62 -30.43 21.54
N SER A 13 30.70 -30.94 20.30
CA SER A 13 30.32 -32.29 19.89
C SER A 13 31.00 -33.38 20.74
N ASP A 14 32.23 -33.17 21.20
CA ASP A 14 32.96 -34.14 22.05
C ASP A 14 32.41 -34.20 23.48
N TYR A 15 31.55 -33.24 23.85
CA TYR A 15 31.09 -33.02 25.22
C TYR A 15 29.57 -33.17 25.40
N VAL A 16 28.78 -33.25 24.32
CA VAL A 16 27.30 -33.32 24.40
C VAL A 16 26.78 -34.57 25.10
N ASP A 17 27.54 -35.67 25.05
CA ASP A 17 27.23 -36.96 25.69
C ASP A 17 28.29 -37.37 26.74
N ASN A 18 29.15 -36.44 27.16
CA ASN A 18 30.22 -36.74 28.10
C ASN A 18 29.77 -36.56 29.56
N ASP A 19 29.35 -37.66 30.20
CA ASP A 19 28.83 -37.64 31.58
C ASP A 19 29.78 -36.99 32.60
N THR A 20 31.09 -37.23 32.49
CA THR A 20 32.07 -36.64 33.42
C THR A 20 32.11 -35.13 33.24
N PHE A 21 32.04 -34.65 32.00
CA PHE A 21 31.97 -33.23 31.71
C PHE A 21 30.65 -32.61 32.17
N LEU A 22 29.51 -33.23 31.89
CA LEU A 22 28.20 -32.64 32.17
C LEU A 22 27.89 -32.62 33.68
N SER A 23 28.18 -33.70 34.41
CA SER A 23 27.90 -33.79 35.85
C SER A 23 28.81 -32.93 36.73
N SER A 24 30.02 -32.60 36.27
CA SER A 24 31.01 -31.84 37.05
C SER A 24 30.95 -30.33 36.84
N ARG A 25 30.01 -29.82 36.04
CA ARG A 25 29.92 -28.41 35.66
C ARG A 25 28.71 -27.73 36.28
N SER A 26 28.93 -26.50 36.73
CA SER A 26 27.83 -25.64 37.17
C SER A 26 27.03 -25.11 35.97
N PRO A 27 25.74 -24.78 36.15
CA PRO A 27 24.92 -24.18 35.10
C PRO A 27 25.54 -22.93 34.48
N GLN A 28 26.23 -22.09 35.26
CA GLN A 28 26.90 -20.89 34.77
C GLN A 28 28.09 -21.21 33.86
N GLN A 29 28.80 -22.30 34.14
CA GLN A 29 29.92 -22.76 33.30
C GLN A 29 29.42 -23.31 31.96
N ILE A 30 28.34 -24.10 31.97
CA ILE A 30 27.71 -24.59 30.74
C ILE A 30 27.15 -23.41 29.92
N ALA A 31 26.45 -22.46 30.55
CA ALA A 31 25.95 -21.26 29.89
C ALA A 31 27.08 -20.42 29.25
N LYS A 32 28.26 -20.36 29.88
CA LYS A 32 29.44 -19.70 29.33
C LYS A 32 29.97 -20.42 28.09
N VAL A 33 29.98 -21.76 28.07
CA VAL A 33 30.33 -22.55 26.88
C VAL A 33 29.33 -22.29 25.75
N LEU A 34 28.03 -22.34 26.06
CA LEU A 34 26.94 -22.13 25.09
C LEU A 34 27.00 -20.76 24.43
N SER A 35 27.41 -19.71 25.16
CA SER A 35 27.56 -18.36 24.59
C SER A 35 28.60 -18.25 23.46
N TYR A 36 29.47 -19.25 23.32
CA TYR A 36 30.48 -19.34 22.26
C TYR A 36 30.22 -20.48 21.26
N ALA A 37 29.25 -21.36 21.53
CA ALA A 37 28.98 -22.54 20.72
C ALA A 37 27.88 -22.25 19.69
N GLN A 38 27.96 -22.90 18.53
CA GLN A 38 26.86 -23.00 17.59
C GLN A 38 26.46 -24.46 17.44
N LEU A 39 25.36 -24.83 18.08
CA LEU A 39 24.87 -26.21 18.11
C LEU A 39 24.11 -26.53 16.83
N THR A 40 24.32 -27.72 16.30
CA THR A 40 23.37 -28.37 15.39
C THR A 40 22.13 -28.83 16.17
N PRO A 41 21.01 -29.11 15.49
CA PRO A 41 19.81 -29.61 16.15
C PRO A 41 20.05 -30.90 16.96
N CYS A 42 20.78 -31.87 16.39
CA CYS A 42 21.13 -33.11 17.06
C CYS A 42 22.02 -32.86 18.30
N GLU A 43 23.04 -32.01 18.20
CA GLU A 43 23.89 -31.67 19.35
C GLU A 43 23.10 -30.97 20.47
N PHE A 44 22.14 -30.11 20.10
CA PHE A 44 21.26 -29.49 21.08
C PHE A 44 20.37 -30.51 21.77
N ALA A 45 19.74 -31.40 20.99
CA ALA A 45 18.85 -32.42 21.51
C ALA A 45 19.58 -33.32 22.52
N SER A 46 20.73 -33.85 22.14
CA SER A 46 21.59 -34.67 23.00
C SER A 46 22.05 -33.92 24.25
N LEU A 47 22.63 -32.72 24.07
CA LEU A 47 23.18 -31.95 25.18
C LEU A 47 22.13 -31.60 26.23
N PHE A 48 20.98 -31.07 25.82
CA PHE A 48 19.95 -30.62 26.75
C PHE A 48 19.20 -31.79 27.40
N THR A 49 19.00 -32.89 26.68
CA THR A 49 18.47 -34.13 27.26
C THR A 49 19.39 -34.63 28.36
N ASN A 50 20.69 -34.70 28.12
CA ASN A 50 21.65 -35.18 29.12
C ASN A 50 21.81 -34.21 30.30
N LEU A 51 21.85 -32.90 30.05
CA LEU A 51 21.91 -31.89 31.12
C LEU A 51 20.68 -31.94 32.03
N SER A 52 19.51 -32.32 31.51
CA SER A 52 18.27 -32.43 32.29
C SER A 52 18.34 -33.50 33.39
N ASN A 53 19.25 -34.48 33.27
CA ASN A 53 19.49 -35.48 34.30
C ASN A 53 20.26 -34.93 35.51
N TYR A 54 20.98 -33.82 35.33
CA TYR A 54 21.88 -33.25 36.34
C TYR A 54 21.39 -31.91 36.92
N HIS A 55 20.50 -31.21 36.21
CA HIS A 55 20.10 -29.84 36.51
C HIS A 55 18.59 -29.65 36.56
N GLY A 56 18.14 -28.73 37.42
CA GLY A 56 16.73 -28.39 37.56
C GLY A 56 16.20 -27.54 36.40
N LYS A 57 14.88 -27.49 36.22
CA LYS A 57 14.22 -26.76 35.12
C LYS A 57 14.64 -25.28 35.01
N ALA A 58 14.81 -24.59 36.13
CA ALA A 58 15.24 -23.18 36.14
C ALA A 58 16.67 -22.99 35.61
N GLU A 59 17.56 -23.94 35.91
CA GLU A 59 18.95 -23.95 35.46
C GLU A 59 19.02 -24.28 33.97
N ILE A 60 18.20 -25.22 33.51
CA ILE A 60 18.03 -25.54 32.08
C ILE A 60 17.52 -24.32 31.31
N LEU A 61 16.50 -23.61 31.81
CA LEU A 61 15.99 -22.41 31.16
C LEU A 61 17.06 -21.31 31.04
N MET A 62 17.88 -21.14 32.07
CA MET A 62 19.02 -20.22 32.04
C MET A 62 20.04 -20.63 30.97
N MET A 63 20.38 -21.92 30.87
CA MET A 63 21.30 -22.44 29.84
C MET A 63 20.73 -22.30 28.43
N LEU A 64 19.44 -22.63 28.23
CA LEU A 64 18.72 -22.44 26.97
C LEU A 64 18.76 -20.99 26.49
N SER A 65 18.65 -20.01 27.39
CA SER A 65 18.73 -18.58 27.05
C SER A 65 20.08 -18.14 26.46
N ARG A 66 21.12 -18.98 26.57
CA ARG A 66 22.47 -18.74 26.05
C ARG A 66 22.85 -19.68 24.91
N ALA A 67 21.98 -20.62 24.55
CA ALA A 67 22.22 -21.53 23.45
C ALA A 67 21.96 -20.84 22.10
N HIS A 68 22.88 -21.01 21.17
CA HIS A 68 22.72 -20.56 19.78
C HIS A 68 22.67 -21.79 18.87
N LEU A 69 21.55 -21.95 18.16
CA LEU A 69 21.37 -22.97 17.13
C LEU A 69 21.82 -22.44 15.77
N LYS A 70 22.36 -23.33 14.93
CA LYS A 70 22.48 -23.06 13.49
C LYS A 70 21.08 -22.93 12.88
N GLU A 71 20.97 -22.21 11.76
CA GLU A 71 19.69 -22.09 11.05
C GLU A 71 19.11 -23.47 10.74
N PHE A 72 17.81 -23.65 11.00
CA PHE A 72 17.11 -24.89 10.69
C PHE A 72 16.99 -25.07 9.18
N THR A 73 17.30 -26.27 8.70
CA THR A 73 17.22 -26.62 7.28
C THR A 73 16.03 -27.50 6.97
N THR A 74 15.49 -28.23 7.96
CA THR A 74 14.33 -29.11 7.79
C THR A 74 13.26 -28.94 8.89
N GLN A 75 12.04 -29.41 8.63
CA GLN A 75 10.95 -29.40 9.62
C GLN A 75 11.16 -30.43 10.72
N GLU A 76 11.84 -31.53 10.40
CA GLU A 76 12.22 -32.59 11.33
C GLU A 76 13.18 -32.04 12.39
N GLU A 77 14.15 -31.21 12.00
CA GLU A 77 15.08 -30.54 12.94
C GLU A 77 14.34 -29.61 13.89
N ALA A 78 13.34 -28.86 13.40
CA ALA A 78 12.53 -27.98 14.25
C ALA A 78 11.60 -28.76 15.19
N ALA A 79 11.06 -29.90 14.72
CA ALA A 79 10.23 -30.80 15.51
C ALA A 79 11.00 -31.41 16.67
N GLU A 80 12.20 -31.93 16.39
CA GLU A 80 13.09 -32.56 17.38
C GLU A 80 13.46 -31.59 18.51
N ILE A 81 13.74 -30.33 18.16
CA ILE A 81 14.06 -29.28 19.14
C ILE A 81 12.84 -28.91 19.98
N SER A 82 11.67 -28.77 19.35
CA SER A 82 10.41 -28.52 20.07
C SER A 82 10.14 -29.63 21.08
N GLU A 83 10.18 -30.88 20.64
CA GLU A 83 9.91 -32.05 21.49
C GLU A 83 10.90 -32.13 22.66
N THR A 84 12.18 -31.88 22.39
CA THR A 84 13.22 -31.84 23.42
C THR A 84 12.91 -30.78 24.49
N ILE A 85 12.62 -29.54 24.08
CA ILE A 85 12.34 -28.44 25.01
C ILE A 85 11.05 -28.72 25.79
N SER A 86 10.00 -29.18 25.10
CA SER A 86 8.71 -29.54 25.70
C SER A 86 8.86 -30.68 26.73
N SER A 87 9.66 -31.69 26.42
CA SER A 87 9.95 -32.83 27.31
C SER A 87 10.69 -32.37 28.58
N ILE A 88 11.76 -31.58 28.41
CA ILE A 88 12.60 -31.15 29.55
C ILE A 88 11.87 -30.14 30.45
N LEU A 89 11.16 -29.18 29.85
CA LEU A 89 10.50 -28.11 30.61
C LEU A 89 9.07 -28.49 31.04
N GLY A 90 8.43 -29.44 30.37
CA GLY A 90 7.01 -29.79 30.56
C GLY A 90 6.06 -28.70 30.06
N ILE A 91 6.39 -28.04 28.94
CA ILE A 91 5.63 -26.93 28.37
C ILE A 91 4.98 -27.35 27.04
N HIS A 92 3.72 -27.78 27.09
CA HIS A 92 2.98 -28.26 25.91
C HIS A 92 2.49 -27.15 24.96
N VAL A 93 2.64 -25.88 25.36
CA VAL A 93 2.30 -24.72 24.51
C VAL A 93 3.24 -24.64 23.31
N LEU A 94 4.49 -25.07 23.46
CA LEU A 94 5.45 -25.12 22.36
C LEU A 94 5.00 -26.14 21.31
N ASP A 95 4.57 -27.33 21.71
CA ASP A 95 4.02 -28.35 20.78
C ASP A 95 2.83 -27.81 19.97
N SER A 96 1.96 -27.01 20.61
CA SER A 96 0.84 -26.35 19.93
C SER A 96 1.30 -25.27 18.94
N LEU A 97 2.35 -24.52 19.29
CA LEU A 97 2.93 -23.49 18.44
C LEU A 97 3.65 -24.11 17.24
N PHE A 98 4.43 -25.18 17.44
CA PHE A 98 5.15 -25.88 16.39
C PHE A 98 4.22 -26.74 15.51
N SER A 99 3.17 -27.35 16.05
CA SER A 99 2.16 -28.06 15.23
C SER A 99 1.38 -27.12 14.32
N PHE A 100 1.21 -25.83 14.67
CA PHE A 100 0.70 -24.81 13.75
C PHE A 100 1.64 -24.55 12.57
N TYR A 101 2.96 -24.64 12.77
CA TYR A 101 3.95 -24.56 11.70
C TYR A 101 4.05 -25.85 10.86
N GLN A 102 3.88 -27.03 11.49
CA GLN A 102 3.96 -28.34 10.83
C GLN A 102 2.71 -28.70 10.04
N ASN A 103 1.51 -28.28 10.46
CA ASN A 103 0.25 -28.56 9.77
C ASN A 103 -0.01 -27.71 8.51
N ARG A 104 1.02 -27.09 7.92
CA ARG A 104 0.89 -26.59 6.55
C ARG A 104 0.93 -27.78 5.59
N PRO A 105 -0.17 -28.10 4.89
CA PRO A 105 -0.13 -29.15 3.88
C PRO A 105 0.91 -28.78 2.83
N HIS A 106 1.65 -29.77 2.32
CA HIS A 106 2.59 -29.63 1.23
C HIS A 106 2.01 -28.74 0.11
N ALA A 107 2.40 -27.48 0.10
CA ALA A 107 2.35 -26.69 -1.11
C ALA A 107 3.55 -27.15 -1.92
N ASN A 108 3.29 -27.86 -3.02
CA ASN A 108 4.20 -27.88 -4.15
C ASN A 108 4.83 -26.50 -4.27
N SER A 109 6.16 -26.45 -4.37
CA SER A 109 6.98 -25.26 -4.54
C SER A 109 6.41 -24.36 -5.63
N THR A 110 5.48 -23.52 -5.24
CA THR A 110 4.92 -22.46 -6.05
C THR A 110 5.39 -21.23 -5.31
N ASN A 111 6.35 -20.55 -5.92
CA ASN A 111 6.93 -19.34 -5.39
C ASN A 111 5.84 -18.26 -5.39
N THR A 112 4.95 -18.28 -4.40
CA THR A 112 3.73 -17.47 -4.40
C THR A 112 3.75 -16.42 -3.32
N LEU A 113 2.93 -15.38 -3.49
CA LEU A 113 2.56 -14.43 -2.46
C LEU A 113 1.05 -14.24 -2.43
N THR A 114 0.49 -14.05 -1.24
CA THR A 114 -0.94 -13.76 -1.03
C THR A 114 -1.17 -12.27 -0.84
N ILE A 115 -1.89 -11.62 -1.74
CA ILE A 115 -2.23 -10.19 -1.67
C ILE A 115 -3.67 -10.05 -1.16
N ARG A 116 -3.87 -9.26 -0.10
CA ARG A 116 -5.18 -9.02 0.51
C ARG A 116 -5.60 -7.56 0.35
N GLU A 117 -6.74 -7.33 -0.27
CA GLU A 117 -7.36 -6.01 -0.39
C GLU A 117 -8.20 -5.67 0.84
N LEU A 118 -8.46 -4.36 1.05
CA LEU A 118 -9.37 -3.87 2.11
C LEU A 118 -10.82 -4.35 1.92
N THR A 119 -11.21 -4.68 0.69
CA THR A 119 -12.52 -5.24 0.34
C THR A 119 -12.69 -6.68 0.82
N GLY A 120 -11.62 -7.31 1.33
CA GLY A 120 -11.57 -8.72 1.71
C GLY A 120 -11.23 -9.66 0.54
N ARG A 121 -11.06 -9.13 -0.68
CA ARG A 121 -10.59 -9.90 -1.83
C ARG A 121 -9.15 -10.37 -1.61
N VAL A 122 -8.87 -11.61 -2.01
CA VAL A 122 -7.56 -12.26 -1.90
C VAL A 122 -7.10 -12.70 -3.27
N THR A 123 -5.88 -12.30 -3.66
CA THR A 123 -5.26 -12.65 -4.93
C THR A 123 -3.92 -13.33 -4.68
N ILE A 124 -3.63 -14.40 -5.41
CA ILE A 124 -2.35 -15.10 -5.35
C ILE A 124 -1.50 -14.67 -6.54
N ILE A 125 -0.28 -14.21 -6.27
CA ILE A 125 0.76 -13.96 -7.27
C ILE A 125 1.67 -15.18 -7.29
N GLU A 126 1.89 -15.77 -8.47
CA GLU A 126 2.69 -16.97 -8.67
C GLU A 126 4.05 -16.64 -9.28
N ASN A 127 5.02 -17.54 -9.18
CA ASN A 127 6.37 -17.42 -9.74
C ASN A 127 7.15 -16.16 -9.29
N VAL A 128 6.93 -15.73 -8.05
CA VAL A 128 7.62 -14.60 -7.41
C VAL A 128 9.07 -14.95 -7.13
N ASP A 129 10.02 -14.06 -7.44
CA ASP A 129 11.40 -14.15 -6.94
C ASP A 129 11.55 -13.23 -5.72
N LEU A 130 12.13 -13.69 -4.61
CA LEU A 130 12.34 -12.86 -3.41
C LEU A 130 13.42 -11.79 -3.60
N ASN A 131 14.22 -11.88 -4.67
CA ASN A 131 15.15 -10.84 -5.07
C ASN A 131 14.50 -9.73 -5.92
N TRP A 132 13.22 -9.91 -6.31
CA TRP A 132 12.45 -8.84 -6.92
C TRP A 132 12.46 -7.60 -6.05
N ARG A 133 12.55 -6.44 -6.72
CA ARG A 133 12.28 -5.15 -6.10
C ARG A 133 10.77 -5.00 -5.89
N THR A 134 10.40 -4.09 -4.99
CA THR A 134 8.98 -3.76 -4.76
C THR A 134 8.25 -3.39 -6.06
N GLU A 135 8.92 -2.70 -7.00
CA GLU A 135 8.38 -2.37 -8.32
C GLU A 135 8.00 -3.60 -9.16
N ASP A 136 8.84 -4.64 -9.18
CA ASP A 136 8.57 -5.88 -9.94
C ASP A 136 7.32 -6.59 -9.39
N LEU A 137 7.20 -6.67 -8.05
CA LEU A 137 6.02 -7.25 -7.42
C LEU A 137 4.76 -6.44 -7.75
N LYS A 138 4.86 -5.12 -7.76
CA LYS A 138 3.75 -4.26 -8.15
C LYS A 138 3.34 -4.47 -9.61
N THR A 139 4.29 -4.60 -10.53
CA THR A 139 4.00 -4.95 -11.93
C THR A 139 3.32 -6.31 -12.04
N ALA A 140 3.76 -7.32 -11.27
CA ALA A 140 3.10 -8.63 -11.25
C ALA A 140 1.65 -8.56 -10.75
N ILE A 141 1.37 -7.73 -9.74
CA ILE A 141 0.02 -7.46 -9.26
C ILE A 141 -0.80 -6.73 -10.33
N GLN A 142 -0.25 -5.72 -11.00
CA GLN A 142 -0.91 -5.03 -12.11
C GLN A 142 -1.34 -6.01 -13.20
N ASN A 143 -0.44 -6.89 -13.63
CA ASN A 143 -0.75 -7.90 -14.63
C ASN A 143 -1.87 -8.86 -14.20
N LYS A 144 -2.03 -9.09 -12.89
CA LYS A 144 -3.02 -10.02 -12.34
C LYS A 144 -4.39 -9.40 -12.09
N ILE A 145 -4.45 -8.15 -11.63
CA ILE A 145 -5.70 -7.50 -11.21
C ILE A 145 -5.98 -6.15 -11.91
N GLY A 146 -5.09 -5.70 -12.78
CA GLY A 146 -5.22 -4.45 -13.54
C GLY A 146 -4.83 -3.18 -12.79
N MET A 147 -4.44 -3.25 -11.50
CA MET A 147 -4.12 -2.06 -10.71
C MET A 147 -2.71 -1.52 -11.01
N PRO A 148 -2.53 -0.29 -11.51
CA PRO A 148 -1.22 0.30 -11.79
C PRO A 148 -0.25 0.29 -10.58
N PRO A 149 1.06 0.03 -10.77
CA PRO A 149 2.05 -0.11 -9.68
C PRO A 149 2.10 1.06 -8.71
N ASP A 150 1.91 2.23 -9.28
CA ASP A 150 2.03 3.52 -8.65
C ASP A 150 0.85 3.77 -7.66
N GLN A 151 -0.29 3.12 -7.90
CA GLN A 151 -1.47 3.05 -7.05
C GLN A 151 -1.43 1.95 -6.00
N GLN A 152 -0.42 1.08 -6.04
CA GLN A 152 -0.32 -0.01 -5.08
C GLN A 152 0.45 0.45 -3.85
N ARG A 153 -0.24 0.50 -2.70
CA ARG A 153 0.41 0.57 -1.39
C ARG A 153 0.47 -0.84 -0.80
N LEU A 154 1.63 -1.46 -0.93
CA LEU A 154 1.89 -2.76 -0.31
C LEU A 154 2.36 -2.56 1.13
N ILE A 155 1.76 -3.32 2.05
CA ILE A 155 2.09 -3.31 3.47
C ILE A 155 2.37 -4.74 3.91
N PHE A 156 3.50 -4.95 4.59
CA PHE A 156 3.89 -6.21 5.20
C PHE A 156 4.38 -5.99 6.63
N ALA A 157 3.90 -6.79 7.58
CA ALA A 157 4.25 -6.67 8.99
C ALA A 157 4.15 -5.23 9.55
N GLY A 158 3.12 -4.50 9.13
CA GLY A 158 2.89 -3.10 9.53
C GLY A 158 3.81 -2.07 8.86
N LYS A 159 4.73 -2.49 7.98
CA LYS A 159 5.62 -1.61 7.22
C LYS A 159 5.17 -1.49 5.78
N GLN A 160 5.17 -0.26 5.27
CA GLN A 160 4.96 -0.02 3.85
C GLN A 160 6.22 -0.41 3.07
N LEU A 161 6.05 -1.11 1.96
CA LEU A 161 7.13 -1.41 1.04
C LEU A 161 7.48 -0.14 0.22
N GLU A 162 8.77 0.07 0.00
CA GLU A 162 9.34 1.19 -0.75
C GLU A 162 10.00 0.66 -2.02
N ASP A 163 9.92 1.46 -3.08
CA ASP A 163 10.57 1.15 -4.36
C ASP A 163 12.10 1.15 -4.20
N GLY A 164 12.80 0.42 -5.06
CA GLY A 164 14.24 0.22 -4.92
C GLY A 164 14.70 -0.75 -3.80
N LYS A 165 13.83 -1.25 -2.92
CA LYS A 165 14.14 -2.34 -1.98
C LYS A 165 13.60 -3.68 -2.46
N THR A 166 14.32 -4.75 -2.19
CA THR A 166 13.94 -6.14 -2.51
C THR A 166 12.97 -6.72 -1.50
N LEU A 167 12.19 -7.73 -1.90
CA LEU A 167 11.27 -8.42 -1.00
C LEU A 167 12.01 -9.08 0.18
N ARG A 168 13.21 -9.62 -0.06
CA ARG A 168 14.08 -10.21 0.97
C ARG A 168 14.51 -9.21 2.04
N GLU A 169 14.75 -7.94 1.69
CA GLU A 169 15.09 -6.90 2.67
C GLU A 169 13.95 -6.61 3.66
N TYR A 170 12.70 -6.88 3.27
CA TYR A 170 11.54 -6.84 4.16
C TYR A 170 11.29 -8.15 4.91
N SER A 171 12.18 -9.14 4.78
CA SER A 171 12.02 -10.50 5.32
C SER A 171 10.75 -11.20 4.80
N ILE A 172 10.33 -10.86 3.58
CA ILE A 172 9.21 -11.53 2.91
C ILE A 172 9.68 -12.89 2.39
N GLN A 173 8.88 -13.92 2.62
CA GLN A 173 9.13 -15.30 2.19
C GLN A 173 8.02 -15.78 1.24
N HIS A 174 8.26 -16.84 0.47
CA HIS A 174 7.19 -17.50 -0.29
C HIS A 174 6.04 -17.91 0.64
N GLY A 175 4.81 -17.73 0.17
CA GLY A 175 3.60 -17.92 0.96
C GLY A 175 3.30 -16.81 1.96
N SER A 176 4.09 -15.72 2.00
CA SER A 176 3.77 -14.55 2.82
C SER A 176 2.50 -13.87 2.34
N SER A 177 1.81 -13.20 3.28
CA SER A 177 0.63 -12.41 2.98
C SER A 177 0.90 -10.91 3.14
N LEU A 178 0.68 -10.16 2.06
CA LEU A 178 0.80 -8.70 2.03
C LEU A 178 -0.59 -8.08 1.94
N HIS A 179 -0.73 -6.87 2.48
CA HIS A 179 -1.94 -6.07 2.33
C HIS A 179 -1.73 -5.09 1.19
N LEU A 180 -2.66 -5.08 0.23
CA LEU A 180 -2.73 -4.10 -0.84
C LEU A 180 -3.80 -3.08 -0.48
N ILE A 181 -3.37 -1.84 -0.35
CA ILE A 181 -4.24 -0.69 -0.19
C ILE A 181 -4.08 0.17 -1.44
N THR A 182 -5.20 0.62 -2.00
CA THR A 182 -5.17 1.60 -3.09
C THR A 182 -4.60 2.91 -2.55
N ARG A 183 -3.50 3.39 -3.14
CA ARG A 183 -3.17 4.81 -3.05
C ARG A 183 -4.20 5.53 -3.90
N LEU A 184 -5.00 6.38 -3.28
CA LEU A 184 -5.86 7.33 -3.99
C LEU A 184 -4.95 8.32 -4.74
N ARG A 185 -4.53 7.93 -5.95
CA ARG A 185 -3.84 8.80 -6.93
C ARG A 185 -4.77 9.24 -8.06
N GLY A 186 -5.96 8.64 -8.16
CA GLY A 186 -6.91 9.02 -9.18
C GLY A 186 -7.40 10.45 -8.96
N GLY A 187 -7.86 11.05 -10.06
CA GLY A 187 -8.38 12.39 -10.01
C GLY A 187 -9.67 12.47 -9.20
N LYS A 188 -10.05 13.69 -8.82
CA LYS A 188 -11.40 13.96 -8.30
C LYS A 188 -12.27 14.78 -9.25
N PRO A 189 -12.58 14.31 -10.47
CA PRO A 189 -13.69 14.84 -11.23
C PRO A 189 -15.00 14.73 -10.44
N VAL A 190 -15.52 15.86 -9.98
CA VAL A 190 -16.86 15.96 -9.40
C VAL A 190 -17.72 16.90 -10.22
N ILE A 191 -18.95 16.47 -10.49
CA ILE A 191 -19.89 17.14 -11.40
C ILE A 191 -21.05 17.69 -10.57
N TYR A 192 -21.22 19.02 -10.60
CA TYR A 192 -22.34 19.76 -10.02
C TYR A 192 -23.32 20.16 -11.11
N LEU A 193 -24.61 20.09 -10.80
CA LEU A 193 -25.71 20.47 -11.69
C LEU A 193 -26.47 21.66 -11.09
N TYR A 194 -26.54 22.78 -11.80
CA TYR A 194 -27.25 23.99 -11.39
C TYR A 194 -28.34 24.38 -12.41
N PRO A 195 -29.47 23.66 -12.45
CA PRO A 195 -30.59 24.02 -13.32
C PRO A 195 -31.34 25.25 -12.80
N LYS A 196 -32.15 25.88 -13.67
CA LYS A 196 -33.01 27.03 -13.28
C LYS A 196 -34.22 26.61 -12.44
N GLU A 197 -34.67 25.37 -12.62
CA GLU A 197 -35.79 24.76 -11.93
C GLU A 197 -35.47 23.29 -11.64
N GLU A 198 -36.34 22.60 -10.91
CA GLU A 198 -36.19 21.15 -10.72
C GLU A 198 -36.30 20.44 -12.07
N ILE A 199 -35.31 19.62 -12.40
CA ILE A 199 -35.29 18.84 -13.64
C ILE A 199 -34.88 17.39 -13.37
N ASP A 200 -35.39 16.47 -14.19
CA ASP A 200 -34.78 15.16 -14.36
C ASP A 200 -33.64 15.30 -15.39
N ALA A 201 -32.43 14.94 -14.97
CA ALA A 201 -31.22 15.08 -15.75
C ALA A 201 -30.53 13.72 -15.97
N LYS A 202 -30.02 13.51 -17.18
CA LYS A 202 -29.12 12.40 -17.52
C LYS A 202 -27.72 12.94 -17.70
N VAL A 203 -26.74 12.31 -17.07
CA VAL A 203 -25.32 12.67 -17.20
C VAL A 203 -24.55 11.43 -17.61
N SER A 204 -23.90 11.48 -18.76
CA SER A 204 -23.08 10.38 -19.30
C SER A 204 -21.64 10.82 -19.45
N ILE A 205 -20.71 9.97 -19.01
CA ILE A 205 -19.26 10.17 -19.19
C ILE A 205 -18.71 9.04 -20.05
N LYS A 206 -17.79 9.38 -20.95
CA LYS A 206 -16.97 8.39 -21.64
C LYS A 206 -15.51 8.66 -21.31
N ILE A 207 -14.71 7.60 -21.25
CA ILE A 207 -13.26 7.66 -21.20
C ILE A 207 -12.80 7.07 -22.52
N ASN A 208 -12.10 7.87 -23.34
CA ASN A 208 -11.68 7.41 -24.66
C ASN A 208 -10.49 6.42 -24.57
N ASP A 209 -9.66 6.54 -23.53
CA ASP A 209 -8.53 5.67 -23.27
C ASP A 209 -8.47 5.32 -21.77
N GLY A 210 -8.76 4.06 -21.45
CA GLY A 210 -8.85 3.54 -20.09
C GLY A 210 -10.27 3.24 -19.61
N ASP A 211 -10.35 2.79 -18.35
CA ASP A 211 -11.59 2.41 -17.69
C ASP A 211 -11.87 3.31 -16.48
N PHE A 212 -13.12 3.31 -16.02
CA PHE A 212 -13.49 3.90 -14.73
C PHE A 212 -12.86 3.05 -13.61
N SER A 213 -12.12 3.68 -12.69
CA SER A 213 -11.71 3.03 -11.45
C SER A 213 -12.79 3.10 -10.38
N PHE A 214 -13.55 4.19 -10.37
CA PHE A 214 -14.59 4.39 -9.39
C PHE A 214 -15.65 5.38 -9.88
N THR A 215 -16.87 5.18 -9.41
CA THR A 215 -18.01 6.05 -9.67
C THR A 215 -18.88 6.14 -8.44
N TYR A 216 -19.36 7.34 -8.12
CA TYR A 216 -20.35 7.53 -7.06
C TYR A 216 -21.39 8.58 -7.45
N PRO A 217 -22.69 8.25 -7.39
CA PRO A 217 -23.25 6.92 -7.15
C PRO A 217 -22.86 5.94 -8.27
N SER A 218 -23.21 4.65 -8.13
CA SER A 218 -23.06 3.72 -9.26
C SER A 218 -23.94 4.17 -10.42
N PHE A 219 -23.46 4.01 -11.66
CA PHE A 219 -24.25 4.26 -12.86
C PHE A 219 -25.58 3.49 -12.86
N ASP A 220 -26.55 4.03 -13.61
CA ASP A 220 -27.82 3.37 -13.89
C ASP A 220 -27.70 2.41 -15.07
N GLU A 221 -27.12 2.89 -16.16
CA GLU A 221 -26.90 2.14 -17.40
C GLU A 221 -25.76 2.80 -18.17
N GLU A 222 -24.94 2.02 -18.87
CA GLU A 222 -23.96 2.49 -19.88
C GLU A 222 -23.26 3.84 -19.54
N ASN A 223 -22.53 3.88 -18.42
CA ASN A 223 -21.78 5.05 -17.95
C ASN A 223 -22.62 6.32 -17.72
N THR A 224 -23.91 6.13 -17.42
CA THR A 224 -24.90 7.20 -17.28
C THR A 224 -25.53 7.19 -15.90
N TRP A 225 -25.71 8.38 -15.33
CA TRP A 225 -26.55 8.63 -14.17
C TRP A 225 -27.85 9.29 -14.58
N ASN A 226 -28.96 8.84 -13.99
CA ASN A 226 -30.27 9.47 -14.05
C ASN A 226 -30.55 10.09 -12.68
N VAL A 227 -30.53 11.42 -12.60
CA VAL A 227 -30.73 12.16 -11.34
C VAL A 227 -31.82 13.19 -11.48
N LYS A 228 -32.42 13.54 -10.35
CA LYS A 228 -33.23 14.74 -10.23
C LYS A 228 -32.35 15.86 -9.67
N ALA A 229 -32.20 16.97 -10.40
CA ALA A 229 -31.33 18.08 -10.04
C ALA A 229 -32.16 19.32 -9.65
N PHE A 230 -31.67 20.07 -8.65
CA PHE A 230 -32.35 21.22 -8.09
C PHE A 230 -31.50 22.50 -8.26
N PRO A 231 -32.10 23.70 -8.32
CA PRO A 231 -31.34 24.95 -8.47
C PRO A 231 -30.33 25.23 -7.35
N SER A 232 -30.48 24.59 -6.19
CA SER A 232 -29.54 24.65 -5.07
C SER A 232 -28.22 23.92 -5.32
N GLY A 233 -28.12 23.10 -6.37
CA GLY A 233 -27.04 22.15 -6.59
C GLY A 233 -27.23 20.80 -5.89
N GLU A 234 -28.33 20.62 -5.13
CA GLU A 234 -28.70 19.29 -4.64
C GLU A 234 -29.11 18.39 -5.82
N ILE A 235 -28.75 17.12 -5.76
CA ILE A 235 -29.23 16.09 -6.68
C ILE A 235 -29.79 14.91 -5.89
N VAL A 236 -30.78 14.23 -6.47
CA VAL A 236 -31.37 13.00 -5.93
C VAL A 236 -31.16 11.87 -6.92
N HIS A 237 -30.46 10.83 -6.47
CA HIS A 237 -30.26 9.58 -7.22
C HIS A 237 -30.88 8.42 -6.45
N ARG A 238 -31.83 7.70 -7.05
CA ARG A 238 -32.52 6.54 -6.42
C ARG A 238 -33.02 6.84 -4.99
N GLY A 239 -33.60 8.03 -4.80
CA GLY A 239 -34.12 8.50 -3.50
C GLY A 239 -33.08 9.00 -2.50
N LYS A 240 -31.78 8.98 -2.83
CA LYS A 240 -30.70 9.50 -1.97
C LYS A 240 -30.30 10.90 -2.43
N LYS A 241 -30.29 11.84 -1.48
CA LYS A 241 -29.78 13.21 -1.68
C LYS A 241 -28.26 13.24 -1.65
N MET A 242 -27.65 14.00 -2.55
CA MET A 242 -26.22 14.26 -2.61
C MET A 242 -25.97 15.61 -3.32
N ARG A 243 -24.71 16.04 -3.41
CA ARG A 243 -24.34 17.36 -3.97
C ARG A 243 -23.70 17.30 -5.35
N TYR A 244 -23.09 16.18 -5.69
CA TYR A 244 -22.37 16.03 -6.96
C TYR A 244 -22.35 14.56 -7.37
N LEU A 245 -22.13 14.33 -8.66
CA LEU A 245 -21.72 13.05 -9.20
C LEU A 245 -20.19 12.98 -9.16
N PHE A 246 -19.64 11.79 -8.99
CA PHE A 246 -18.21 11.55 -8.92
C PHE A 246 -17.83 10.41 -9.85
N TRP A 247 -16.75 10.61 -10.61
CA TRP A 247 -16.07 9.53 -11.30
C TRP A 247 -14.57 9.70 -11.19
N GLU A 248 -13.87 8.61 -11.42
CA GLU A 248 -12.43 8.54 -11.40
C GLU A 248 -11.97 7.63 -12.53
N THR A 249 -10.91 8.06 -13.21
CA THR A 249 -10.05 7.18 -13.99
C THR A 249 -8.62 7.34 -13.51
N LEU A 250 -7.83 6.33 -13.85
CA LEU A 250 -6.46 6.15 -13.38
C LEU A 250 -5.44 6.68 -14.37
N PHE A 251 -5.88 6.97 -15.58
CA PHE A 251 -5.01 7.31 -16.68
C PHE A 251 -5.56 8.55 -17.39
N TYR A 252 -4.72 9.57 -17.48
CA TYR A 252 -4.98 10.80 -18.22
C TYR A 252 -3.85 10.97 -19.23
N PRO A 253 -3.93 10.38 -20.43
CA PRO A 253 -2.90 10.52 -21.44
C PRO A 253 -2.86 11.96 -21.98
N ASN A 254 -1.76 12.39 -22.59
CA ASN A 254 -1.72 13.65 -23.36
C ASN A 254 -2.05 14.91 -22.51
N LEU A 255 -1.56 14.96 -21.27
CA LEU A 255 -1.62 16.18 -20.47
C LEU A 255 -0.75 17.27 -21.12
N ASN A 256 -1.33 18.44 -21.38
CA ASN A 256 -0.57 19.58 -21.85
C ASN A 256 0.13 20.25 -20.66
N MET A 257 1.45 20.21 -20.68
CA MET A 257 2.30 20.75 -19.62
C MET A 257 3.15 21.94 -20.12
N ASP A 258 2.84 22.52 -21.29
CA ASP A 258 3.68 23.56 -21.91
C ASP A 258 3.51 24.92 -21.22
N LYS A 259 2.28 25.26 -20.82
CA LYS A 259 1.94 26.51 -20.13
C LYS A 259 1.29 26.21 -18.78
N GLY A 260 1.53 27.06 -17.80
CA GLY A 260 1.02 26.84 -16.46
C GLY A 260 1.62 27.79 -15.44
N PHE A 261 1.72 27.32 -14.20
CA PHE A 261 2.17 28.13 -13.07
C PHE A 261 3.12 27.33 -12.20
N ILE A 262 4.19 27.95 -11.74
CA ILE A 262 5.03 27.40 -10.68
C ILE A 262 4.66 28.07 -9.37
N ILE A 263 4.32 27.26 -8.37
CA ILE A 263 4.00 27.72 -7.03
C ILE A 263 4.84 26.97 -6.00
N LYS A 264 5.01 27.53 -4.81
CA LYS A 264 5.43 26.71 -3.65
C LYS A 264 4.25 25.89 -3.16
N GLY A 265 4.50 24.71 -2.60
CA GLY A 265 3.42 23.90 -2.02
C GLY A 265 2.65 24.64 -0.93
N GLU A 266 3.35 25.41 -0.08
CA GLU A 266 2.72 26.20 0.99
C GLU A 266 1.74 27.28 0.49
N GLU A 267 1.85 27.70 -0.78
CA GLU A 267 1.01 28.74 -1.40
C GLU A 267 -0.25 28.17 -2.09
N CYS A 268 -0.39 26.84 -2.16
CA CYS A 268 -1.43 26.17 -2.96
C CYS A 268 -2.85 26.62 -2.65
N VAL A 269 -3.19 26.84 -1.38
CA VAL A 269 -4.53 27.30 -0.96
C VAL A 269 -4.84 28.65 -1.59
N SER A 270 -3.99 29.66 -1.34
CA SER A 270 -4.19 31.01 -1.87
C SER A 270 -4.18 31.06 -3.39
N PHE A 271 -3.35 30.22 -4.03
CA PHE A 271 -3.29 30.12 -5.48
C PHE A 271 -4.60 29.59 -6.08
N PHE A 272 -5.12 28.46 -5.57
CA PHE A 272 -6.35 27.88 -6.12
C PHE A 272 -7.58 28.73 -5.80
N GLU A 273 -7.65 29.35 -4.63
CA GLU A 273 -8.73 30.30 -4.31
C GLU A 273 -8.76 31.48 -5.30
N ASP A 274 -7.62 32.08 -5.60
CA ASP A 274 -7.51 33.17 -6.58
C ASP A 274 -7.91 32.71 -7.99
N LYS A 275 -7.30 31.63 -8.49
CA LYS A 275 -7.54 31.15 -9.86
C LYS A 275 -8.95 30.66 -10.08
N LEU A 276 -9.49 29.83 -9.19
CA LEU A 276 -10.85 29.31 -9.34
C LEU A 276 -11.90 30.41 -9.24
N LYS A 277 -11.68 31.40 -8.37
CA LYS A 277 -12.55 32.57 -8.28
C LYS A 277 -12.50 33.43 -9.54
N SER A 278 -11.32 33.63 -10.13
CA SER A 278 -11.17 34.35 -11.41
C SER A 278 -11.87 33.62 -12.58
N MET A 279 -11.97 32.29 -12.50
CA MET A 279 -12.71 31.47 -13.44
C MET A 279 -14.23 31.44 -13.19
N ASN A 280 -14.72 32.16 -12.17
CA ASN A 280 -16.14 32.25 -11.78
C ASN A 280 -16.69 30.95 -11.13
N LEU A 281 -15.88 30.22 -10.36
CA LEU A 281 -16.37 29.18 -9.44
C LEU A 281 -16.92 29.82 -8.16
N ASN A 282 -17.92 29.19 -7.55
CA ASN A 282 -18.52 29.67 -6.30
C ASN A 282 -17.76 29.16 -5.06
N ASP A 283 -18.02 29.78 -3.90
CA ASP A 283 -17.30 29.46 -2.66
C ASP A 283 -17.46 27.99 -2.21
N THR A 284 -18.57 27.33 -2.54
CA THR A 284 -18.78 25.91 -2.20
C THR A 284 -17.89 25.02 -3.06
N GLU A 285 -17.87 25.25 -4.37
CA GLU A 285 -17.02 24.53 -5.33
C GLU A 285 -15.53 24.72 -4.99
N ILE A 286 -15.13 25.96 -4.68
CA ILE A 286 -13.76 26.29 -4.28
C ILE A 286 -13.38 25.59 -2.98
N CYS A 287 -14.25 25.63 -1.96
CA CYS A 287 -14.01 24.95 -0.69
C CYS A 287 -13.82 23.44 -0.88
N ASP A 288 -14.72 22.79 -1.62
CA ASP A 288 -14.64 21.35 -1.88
C ASP A 288 -13.36 20.99 -2.68
N PHE A 289 -12.97 21.82 -3.65
CA PHE A 289 -11.72 21.66 -4.41
C PHE A 289 -10.50 21.78 -3.50
N VAL A 290 -10.39 22.89 -2.76
CA VAL A 290 -9.23 23.24 -1.93
C VAL A 290 -9.04 22.21 -0.84
N THR A 291 -10.11 21.84 -0.13
CA THR A 291 -10.07 20.85 0.96
C THR A 291 -9.66 19.47 0.47
N PHE A 292 -9.93 19.12 -0.79
CA PHE A 292 -9.46 17.86 -1.35
C PHE A 292 -8.00 17.93 -1.85
N TRP A 293 -7.65 18.94 -2.64
CA TRP A 293 -6.38 18.97 -3.36
C TRP A 293 -5.23 19.58 -2.58
N CYS A 294 -5.45 20.67 -1.85
CA CYS A 294 -4.37 21.39 -1.18
C CYS A 294 -3.62 20.52 -0.15
N PRO A 295 -4.27 19.66 0.67
CA PRO A 295 -3.55 18.75 1.57
C PRO A 295 -2.61 17.78 0.87
N LYS A 296 -2.85 17.47 -0.41
CA LYS A 296 -2.00 16.58 -1.23
C LYS A 296 -0.82 17.31 -1.86
N LEU A 297 -0.91 18.64 -1.98
CA LEU A 297 0.06 19.47 -2.70
C LEU A 297 0.95 20.26 -1.74
N CYS A 298 0.46 20.60 -0.55
CA CYS A 298 1.15 21.50 0.38
C CYS A 298 2.48 20.97 0.91
N GLY A 299 2.70 19.65 0.86
CA GLY A 299 3.95 19.02 1.28
C GLY A 299 5.09 19.11 0.27
N TYR A 300 4.82 19.51 -0.98
CA TYR A 300 5.85 19.64 -2.01
C TYR A 300 6.56 20.98 -1.93
N LYS A 301 7.85 21.00 -2.27
CA LYS A 301 8.65 22.23 -2.25
C LYS A 301 8.19 23.21 -3.33
N TYR A 302 8.07 22.72 -4.56
CA TYR A 302 7.47 23.43 -5.68
C TYR A 302 6.48 22.51 -6.41
N VAL A 303 5.48 23.11 -7.03
CA VAL A 303 4.51 22.39 -7.86
C VAL A 303 4.29 23.18 -9.15
N LYS A 304 4.41 22.50 -10.29
CA LYS A 304 3.98 22.99 -11.59
C LYS A 304 2.52 22.63 -11.81
N ILE A 305 1.66 23.62 -11.95
CA ILE A 305 0.22 23.46 -12.18
C ILE A 305 -0.11 23.86 -13.62
N CYS A 306 -0.70 22.93 -14.38
CA CYS A 306 -1.17 23.18 -15.76
C CYS A 306 -2.65 22.82 -15.86
N PHE A 307 -3.51 23.75 -16.27
CA PHE A 307 -4.95 23.50 -16.42
C PHE A 307 -5.24 22.87 -17.78
N GLN A 308 -6.05 21.82 -17.77
CA GLN A 308 -6.48 21.05 -18.93
C GLN A 308 -7.92 21.45 -19.26
N PHE A 309 -8.17 21.83 -20.51
CA PHE A 309 -9.47 22.28 -20.99
C PHE A 309 -9.90 21.44 -22.19
N GLN A 310 -9.65 21.90 -23.42
CA GLN A 310 -10.05 21.19 -24.64
C GLN A 310 -9.53 19.76 -24.69
N ASN A 311 -8.27 19.53 -24.29
CA ASN A 311 -7.71 18.18 -24.24
C ASN A 311 -8.39 17.29 -23.19
N PHE A 312 -8.88 17.85 -22.08
CA PHE A 312 -9.67 17.10 -21.10
C PHE A 312 -11.06 16.74 -21.63
N ASP A 313 -11.68 17.64 -22.38
CA ASP A 313 -12.95 17.36 -23.06
C ASP A 313 -12.82 16.26 -24.12
N GLU A 314 -11.70 16.26 -24.85
CA GLU A 314 -11.37 15.23 -25.83
C GLU A 314 -11.05 13.89 -25.17
N MET A 315 -10.37 13.86 -24.02
CA MET A 315 -10.08 12.62 -23.28
C MET A 315 -11.34 11.99 -22.69
N CYS A 316 -12.18 12.83 -22.07
CA CYS A 316 -13.27 12.37 -21.24
C CYS A 316 -14.56 13.13 -21.58
N PRO A 317 -15.18 12.87 -22.75
CA PRO A 317 -16.33 13.64 -23.19
C PRO A 317 -17.54 13.38 -22.29
N MET A 318 -18.26 14.46 -21.99
CA MET A 318 -19.46 14.47 -21.15
C MET A 318 -20.69 14.85 -21.98
N ASN A 319 -21.79 14.13 -21.79
CA ASN A 319 -23.11 14.49 -22.30
C ASN A 319 -24.08 14.71 -21.16
N VAL A 320 -24.90 15.77 -21.25
CA VAL A 320 -25.93 16.07 -20.25
C VAL A 320 -27.25 16.40 -20.94
N GLU A 321 -28.34 15.79 -20.46
CA GLU A 321 -29.70 16.02 -20.93
C GLU A 321 -30.60 16.41 -19.74
N PRO A 322 -31.48 17.42 -19.86
CA PRO A 322 -31.59 18.36 -20.98
C PRO A 322 -30.28 19.13 -21.19
N LYS A 323 -30.05 19.60 -22.42
CA LYS A 323 -28.79 20.25 -22.77
C LYS A 323 -28.55 21.49 -21.91
N PRO A 324 -27.43 21.58 -21.15
CA PRO A 324 -27.08 22.77 -20.39
C PRO A 324 -26.77 23.96 -21.30
N ASP A 325 -27.03 25.16 -20.80
CA ASP A 325 -26.58 26.41 -21.41
C ASP A 325 -25.05 26.52 -21.31
N ASN A 326 -24.47 26.04 -20.20
CA ASN A 326 -23.04 26.07 -19.93
C ASN A 326 -22.55 24.73 -19.36
N ILE A 327 -21.45 24.19 -19.92
CA ILE A 327 -20.68 23.07 -19.34
C ILE A 327 -19.26 23.59 -19.13
N ASN A 328 -18.90 23.82 -17.88
CA ASN A 328 -17.64 24.44 -17.48
C ASN A 328 -16.80 23.41 -16.73
N ARG A 329 -15.66 23.04 -17.30
CA ARG A 329 -14.83 21.93 -16.79
C ARG A 329 -13.43 22.44 -16.46
N VAL A 330 -13.00 22.22 -15.22
CA VAL A 330 -11.70 22.63 -14.68
C VAL A 330 -10.94 21.40 -14.23
N PHE A 331 -10.04 20.91 -15.07
CA PHE A 331 -9.13 19.85 -14.68
C PHE A 331 -7.72 20.41 -14.60
N PHE A 332 -6.93 20.04 -13.60
CA PHE A 332 -5.51 20.45 -13.54
C PHE A 332 -4.58 19.25 -13.43
N ALA A 333 -3.38 19.40 -13.98
CA ALA A 333 -2.27 18.50 -13.78
C ALA A 333 -1.25 19.18 -12.86
N ALA A 334 -0.88 18.53 -11.77
CA ALA A 334 0.17 18.97 -10.86
C ALA A 334 1.40 18.10 -10.99
N LEU A 335 2.54 18.69 -11.31
CA LEU A 335 3.84 18.02 -11.30
C LEU A 335 4.68 18.56 -10.13
N PRO A 336 4.94 17.74 -9.09
CA PRO A 336 5.85 18.12 -8.02
C PRO A 336 7.29 18.32 -8.52
N LEU A 337 7.99 19.32 -7.99
CA LEU A 337 9.35 19.67 -8.39
C LEU A 337 10.25 19.95 -7.17
N ASP A 338 11.51 19.55 -7.25
CA ASP A 338 12.53 19.88 -6.23
C ASP A 338 13.04 21.32 -6.34
N ASN A 339 13.02 21.86 -7.56
CA ASN A 339 13.47 23.22 -7.89
C ASN A 339 12.44 23.88 -8.81
N PRO A 340 12.26 25.21 -8.72
CA PRO A 340 11.35 25.91 -9.61
C PRO A 340 11.93 25.95 -11.03
N CYS A 341 11.07 26.17 -12.03
CA CYS A 341 11.47 26.38 -13.41
C CYS A 341 10.71 27.54 -14.03
N ASP A 342 11.20 28.04 -15.17
CA ASP A 342 10.46 29.02 -15.94
C ASP A 342 9.37 28.32 -16.76
N ILE A 343 8.18 28.91 -16.78
CA ILE A 343 7.06 28.45 -17.58
C ILE A 343 6.25 29.65 -18.07
N GLU A 344 5.75 29.57 -19.29
CA GLU A 344 4.83 30.58 -19.79
C GLU A 344 3.50 30.48 -19.01
N PRO A 345 3.00 31.59 -18.44
CA PRO A 345 1.71 31.61 -17.76
C PRO A 345 0.56 31.20 -18.68
N GLN A 346 -0.34 30.36 -18.17
CA GLN A 346 -1.53 29.97 -18.90
C GLN A 346 -2.63 31.04 -18.78
N GLU A 347 -3.28 31.38 -19.89
CA GLU A 347 -4.51 32.17 -19.87
C GLU A 347 -5.68 31.29 -19.39
N LEU A 348 -6.41 31.76 -18.38
CA LEU A 348 -7.54 31.04 -17.81
C LEU A 348 -8.86 31.67 -18.27
N PRO A 349 -9.87 30.85 -18.63
CA PRO A 349 -11.17 31.36 -19.05
C PRO A 349 -11.97 31.89 -17.86
N THR A 350 -12.87 32.85 -18.10
CA THR A 350 -13.91 33.19 -17.13
C THR A 350 -15.22 32.54 -17.57
N PHE A 351 -15.73 31.61 -16.75
CA PHE A 351 -16.90 30.82 -17.13
C PHE A 351 -18.21 31.59 -17.00
N LYS A 352 -19.11 31.33 -17.95
CA LYS A 352 -20.49 31.80 -17.90
C LYS A 352 -21.34 30.87 -17.05
N ARG A 353 -22.33 31.43 -16.36
CA ARG A 353 -23.23 30.70 -15.45
C ARG A 353 -24.69 31.10 -15.61
N ASP A 354 -25.04 31.73 -16.73
CA ASP A 354 -26.43 31.97 -17.09
C ASP A 354 -27.10 30.66 -17.50
N GLY A 355 -28.37 30.47 -17.15
CA GLY A 355 -29.06 29.24 -17.56
C GLY A 355 -28.74 28.01 -16.71
N PHE A 356 -29.08 26.84 -17.24
CA PHE A 356 -28.68 25.57 -16.67
C PHE A 356 -27.17 25.40 -16.85
N THR A 357 -26.44 25.39 -15.74
CA THR A 357 -24.98 25.30 -15.73
C THR A 357 -24.51 23.99 -15.10
N VAL A 358 -23.57 23.32 -15.76
CA VAL A 358 -22.83 22.17 -15.22
C VAL A 358 -21.41 22.63 -14.90
N ILE A 359 -20.94 22.31 -13.70
CA ILE A 359 -19.57 22.56 -13.27
C ILE A 359 -18.93 21.22 -12.99
N GLU A 360 -17.80 20.95 -13.65
CA GLU A 360 -16.92 19.87 -13.23
C GLU A 360 -15.58 20.45 -12.82
N TRP A 361 -15.08 20.02 -11.67
CA TRP A 361 -13.67 20.24 -11.35
C TRP A 361 -13.01 18.92 -10.99
N GLY A 362 -11.71 18.83 -11.27
CA GLY A 362 -10.89 17.67 -10.96
C GLY A 362 -9.41 17.99 -11.13
N GLY A 363 -8.59 16.98 -11.05
CA GLY A 363 -7.18 17.11 -11.35
C GLY A 363 -6.43 15.81 -11.16
N THR A 364 -5.12 15.84 -11.37
CA THR A 364 -4.23 14.70 -11.15
C THR A 364 -2.86 15.18 -10.68
N ILE A 365 -2.17 14.35 -9.91
CA ILE A 365 -0.75 14.55 -9.60
C ILE A 365 0.06 13.66 -10.52
N VAL A 366 0.80 14.29 -11.43
CA VAL A 366 1.66 13.65 -12.41
C VAL A 366 2.95 13.22 -11.73
N THR A 367 3.33 11.96 -11.92
CA THR A 367 4.66 11.44 -11.59
C THR A 367 5.51 11.45 -12.85
N SER A 368 6.84 11.48 -12.71
CA SER A 368 7.79 11.44 -13.83
C SER A 368 7.66 10.22 -14.74
N GLU A 369 6.92 9.20 -14.32
CA GLU A 369 6.60 7.99 -15.10
C GLU A 369 5.40 8.17 -16.05
N ASN A 370 4.60 9.22 -15.86
CA ASN A 370 3.36 9.51 -16.58
C ASN A 370 3.43 10.77 -17.47
N LEU A 371 4.65 11.28 -17.73
CA LEU A 371 4.92 12.40 -18.65
C LEU A 371 5.34 11.92 -20.04
#